data_AF-A0A1I1HUV2-F1
#
_entry.id   AF-A0A1I1HUV2-F1
#
_cell.length_a   1.000
_cell.length_b   1.000
_cell.length_c   1.000
_cell.angle_alpha   90.00
_cell.angle_beta   90.00
_cell.angle_gamma   90.00
#
_symmetry.space_group_name_H-M   'P 1'
#
loop_
_entity.id
_entity.type
_entity.pdbx_description
1 polymer ?
#
loop_
_entity_poly.entity_id
_entity_poly.type
_entity_poly.pdbx_seq_one_letter_code
_entity_poly.pdbx_strand_id
1 'polypeptide(L)'
;MELNCEGCAACCMDWRPLLEEFDEGDGVDRERRDRSGRRPFRDSDGDGDGRDPLDDDPNFVPLTRDEVRGFLDDGMAGALTPRFWHAREGDEGVEIDGHTLAAVAGRPAFFVGLRKPPKPVAPFGREPTWLPACVFLDPETLQCRIHDDDRYPAECRAYPAHNFALEHETECERVEATVDRGTERLVSDEVDVDTDSGGLLLGTQAIGEKLFCHPRPDALEGTIRRIAAGEPTAADRAECLAVAAASSPGTLATSDYHYEEAKERALESVPDADGNASWVGPAIREWHRRADDVGERETEEGRADLAAAVELSRDAPETPGWDALE
;
A
#
# COMPACT_ATOMS: atom_id res chain seq x y z
N MET A 1 20.75 -6.40 -5.63
CA MET A 1 19.28 -6.49 -5.60
C MET A 1 18.96 -7.94 -5.88
N GLU A 2 18.90 -8.74 -4.84
CA GLU A 2 18.36 -10.09 -4.94
C GLU A 2 16.86 -9.94 -4.78
N LEU A 3 16.15 -9.69 -5.88
CA LEU A 3 14.69 -9.52 -5.86
C LEU A 3 13.96 -10.85 -5.96
N ASN A 4 14.61 -11.95 -5.59
CA ASN A 4 13.93 -13.22 -5.42
C ASN A 4 12.76 -12.97 -4.46
N CYS A 5 11.53 -13.34 -4.86
CA CYS A 5 10.29 -12.99 -4.16
C CYS A 5 10.29 -13.27 -2.64
N GLU A 6 11.20 -14.11 -2.17
CA GLU A 6 11.53 -14.29 -0.76
C GLU A 6 12.17 -13.02 -0.17
N GLY A 7 11.35 -12.19 0.49
CA GLY A 7 11.79 -10.92 1.10
C GLY A 7 11.75 -9.70 0.17
N CYS A 8 11.28 -9.87 -1.07
CA CYS A 8 11.30 -8.83 -2.10
C CYS A 8 10.14 -7.82 -2.03
N ALA A 9 10.47 -6.58 -2.38
CA ALA A 9 9.70 -5.36 -2.30
C ALA A 9 9.02 -4.93 -3.63
N ALA A 10 8.83 -5.83 -4.60
CA ALA A 10 8.23 -5.43 -5.89
C ALA A 10 6.81 -4.84 -5.71
N CYS A 11 5.98 -5.43 -4.86
CA CYS A 11 4.68 -4.86 -4.50
C CYS A 11 4.79 -3.58 -3.64
N CYS A 12 5.93 -3.35 -2.99
CA CYS A 12 6.13 -2.21 -2.10
C CYS A 12 6.30 -0.90 -2.85
N MET A 13 6.62 -0.89 -4.14
CA MET A 13 6.82 0.35 -4.91
C MET A 13 5.77 0.49 -6.01
N ASP A 14 5.51 1.75 -6.38
CA ASP A 14 4.85 2.06 -7.65
C ASP A 14 5.90 2.21 -8.75
N TRP A 15 5.98 1.19 -9.61
CA TRP A 15 6.97 1.10 -10.67
C TRP A 15 6.60 1.90 -11.92
N ARG A 16 5.32 2.31 -12.07
CA ARG A 16 4.83 2.94 -13.30
C ARG A 16 5.69 4.11 -13.78
N PRO A 17 6.14 5.05 -12.91
CA PRO A 17 7.00 6.15 -13.35
C PRO A 17 8.34 5.69 -13.95
N LEU A 18 8.90 4.58 -13.48
CA LEU A 18 10.13 4.02 -14.05
C LEU A 18 9.87 3.25 -15.34
N LEU A 19 8.78 2.48 -15.39
CA LEU A 19 8.41 1.69 -16.57
C LEU A 19 8.09 2.59 -17.77
N GLU A 20 7.46 3.74 -17.54
CA GLU A 20 7.24 4.77 -18.57
C GLU A 20 8.56 5.31 -19.15
N GLU A 21 9.58 5.53 -18.33
CA GLU A 21 10.92 5.96 -18.79
C GLU A 21 11.60 4.90 -19.67
N PHE A 22 11.50 3.62 -19.28
CA PHE A 22 12.03 2.51 -20.08
C PHE A 22 11.35 2.41 -21.45
N ASP A 23 10.07 2.74 -21.53
CA ASP A 23 9.31 2.70 -22.78
C ASP A 23 9.61 3.85 -23.75
N GLU A 24 10.07 5.00 -23.24
CA GLU A 24 10.39 6.17 -24.06
C GLU A 24 11.83 6.15 -24.62
N GLY A 25 12.75 5.48 -23.92
CA GLY A 25 14.18 5.51 -24.22
C GLY A 25 14.65 4.55 -25.31
N ASP A 26 13.98 3.42 -25.49
CA ASP A 26 14.32 2.41 -26.49
C ASP A 26 13.21 2.35 -27.56
N GLY A 27 13.55 1.99 -28.80
CA GLY A 27 12.58 1.84 -29.89
C GLY A 27 11.68 0.62 -29.71
N VAL A 28 11.01 0.51 -28.56
CA VAL A 28 10.25 -0.65 -28.11
C VAL A 28 9.05 -0.90 -29.00
N ASP A 29 8.82 -2.19 -29.29
CA ASP A 29 7.63 -2.67 -29.99
C ASP A 29 6.36 -2.22 -29.25
N ARG A 30 5.35 -1.79 -30.03
CA ARG A 30 4.03 -1.36 -29.53
C ARG A 30 3.40 -2.36 -28.54
N GLU A 31 3.66 -3.65 -28.74
CA GLU A 31 3.15 -4.74 -27.88
C GLU A 31 3.76 -4.75 -26.47
N ARG A 32 4.98 -4.23 -26.26
CA ARG A 32 5.57 -4.08 -24.91
C ARG A 32 4.96 -2.90 -24.15
N ARG A 33 4.73 -1.78 -24.85
CA ARG A 33 4.09 -0.57 -24.30
C ARG A 33 2.65 -0.82 -23.82
N ASP A 34 1.93 -1.71 -24.50
CA ASP A 34 0.58 -2.13 -24.11
C ASP A 34 0.55 -3.07 -22.87
N ARG A 35 1.71 -3.55 -22.38
CA ARG A 35 1.82 -4.38 -21.17
C ARG A 35 2.30 -3.61 -19.95
N SER A 36 3.29 -2.73 -20.11
CA SER A 36 3.82 -1.84 -19.06
C SER A 36 2.79 -0.81 -18.57
N GLY A 37 1.95 -0.30 -19.47
CA GLY A 37 0.87 0.65 -19.16
C GLY A 37 -0.42 0.00 -18.62
N ARG A 38 -0.47 -1.34 -18.47
CA ARG A 38 -1.62 -2.00 -17.86
C ARG A 38 -1.70 -1.61 -16.40
N ARG A 39 -2.82 -1.03 -15.99
CA ARG A 39 -3.14 -0.98 -14.57
C ARG A 39 -3.42 -2.43 -14.14
N PRO A 40 -2.96 -2.89 -12.97
CA PRO A 40 -3.22 -4.26 -12.51
C PRO A 40 -4.72 -4.60 -12.39
N PHE A 41 -5.62 -3.61 -12.49
CA PHE A 41 -7.08 -3.80 -12.50
C PHE A 41 -7.76 -3.49 -13.83
N ARG A 42 -6.99 -3.19 -14.89
CA ARG A 42 -7.51 -2.82 -16.20
C ARG A 42 -6.83 -3.67 -17.27
N ASP A 43 -7.42 -4.82 -17.52
CA ASP A 43 -7.06 -5.60 -18.70
C ASP A 43 -7.27 -4.77 -19.97
N SER A 44 -6.44 -5.06 -20.98
CA SER A 44 -6.29 -4.31 -22.23
C SER A 44 -7.48 -4.36 -23.18
N ASP A 45 -8.50 -5.12 -22.84
CA ASP A 45 -9.78 -5.12 -23.54
C ASP A 45 -10.75 -4.40 -22.62
N GLY A 46 -11.48 -3.40 -23.11
CA GLY A 46 -12.36 -2.50 -22.33
C GLY A 46 -13.55 -3.16 -21.60
N ASP A 47 -13.42 -4.43 -21.22
CA ASP A 47 -14.30 -5.33 -20.49
C ASP A 47 -13.69 -5.77 -19.13
N GLY A 48 -12.79 -4.98 -18.54
CA GLY A 48 -12.29 -5.25 -17.19
C GLY A 48 -13.45 -5.26 -16.19
N ASP A 49 -13.88 -6.44 -15.73
CA ASP A 49 -14.91 -6.65 -14.70
C ASP A 49 -14.41 -6.20 -13.30
N GLY A 50 -13.37 -5.34 -13.20
CA GLY A 50 -12.88 -4.77 -11.96
C GLY A 50 -13.69 -3.54 -11.54
N ARG A 51 -13.66 -3.16 -10.25
CA ARG A 51 -14.07 -1.82 -9.83
C ARG A 51 -12.84 -0.92 -9.80
N ASP A 52 -12.96 0.31 -10.29
CA ASP A 52 -11.86 1.27 -10.27
C ASP A 52 -11.64 1.80 -8.83
N PRO A 53 -10.43 1.71 -8.26
CA PRO A 53 -10.13 2.36 -6.98
C PRO A 53 -10.18 3.89 -7.13
N LEU A 54 -10.53 4.58 -6.03
CA LEU A 54 -10.49 6.06 -5.98
C LEU A 54 -9.07 6.62 -5.90
N ASP A 55 -8.17 5.85 -5.32
CA ASP A 55 -6.76 6.21 -5.26
C ASP A 55 -6.01 5.62 -6.47
N ASP A 56 -4.74 6.01 -6.63
CA ASP A 56 -3.93 5.61 -7.77
C ASP A 56 -2.85 4.56 -7.40
N ASP A 57 -2.90 3.89 -6.25
CA ASP A 57 -1.90 2.88 -5.88
C ASP A 57 -2.15 1.55 -6.63
N PRO A 58 -1.24 1.10 -7.52
CA PRO A 58 -1.45 -0.15 -8.24
C PRO A 58 -1.33 -1.40 -7.33
N ASN A 59 -0.57 -1.31 -6.24
CA ASN A 59 -0.07 -2.46 -5.48
C ASN A 59 -0.45 -2.38 -4.00
N PHE A 60 -1.73 -2.13 -3.74
CA PHE A 60 -2.23 -1.94 -2.38
C PHE A 60 -2.20 -3.22 -1.59
N VAL A 61 -1.67 -3.15 -0.38
CA VAL A 61 -1.60 -4.26 0.56
C VAL A 61 -2.79 -4.14 1.53
N PRO A 62 -3.91 -4.84 1.30
CA PRO A 62 -5.03 -4.84 2.21
C PRO A 62 -4.71 -5.61 3.50
N LEU A 63 -5.08 -5.02 4.63
CA LEU A 63 -4.93 -5.58 5.95
C LEU A 63 -6.25 -6.16 6.47
N THR A 64 -6.12 -7.21 7.26
CA THR A 64 -7.20 -7.76 8.08
C THR A 64 -7.49 -6.86 9.27
N ARG A 65 -8.64 -7.08 9.90
CA ARG A 65 -9.09 -6.35 11.10
C ARG A 65 -8.06 -6.44 12.22
N ASP A 66 -7.52 -7.63 12.45
CA ASP A 66 -6.62 -7.86 13.58
C ASP A 66 -5.24 -7.25 13.30
N GLU A 67 -4.79 -7.19 12.05
CA GLU A 67 -3.60 -6.41 11.66
C GLU A 67 -3.82 -4.91 11.85
N VAL A 68 -5.00 -4.38 11.46
CA VAL A 68 -5.35 -2.97 11.71
C VAL A 68 -5.30 -2.65 13.21
N ARG A 69 -5.91 -3.49 14.05
CA ARG A 69 -5.83 -3.35 15.52
C ARG A 69 -4.40 -3.39 16.01
N GLY A 70 -3.59 -4.31 15.47
CA GLY A 70 -2.18 -4.41 15.79
C GLY A 70 -1.40 -3.12 15.56
N PHE A 71 -1.52 -2.53 14.38
CA PHE A 71 -0.89 -1.25 14.08
C PHE A 71 -1.43 -0.11 14.95
N LEU A 72 -2.71 -0.12 15.34
CA LEU A 72 -3.26 0.87 16.26
C LEU A 72 -2.69 0.74 17.68
N ASP A 73 -2.56 -0.49 18.18
CA ASP A 73 -2.01 -0.78 19.51
C ASP A 73 -0.54 -0.36 19.61
N ASP A 74 0.20 -0.41 18.50
CA ASP A 74 1.59 0.03 18.41
C ASP A 74 1.75 1.54 18.10
N GLY A 75 0.63 2.28 18.09
CA GLY A 75 0.63 3.73 17.79
C GLY A 75 1.03 4.06 16.35
N MET A 76 0.90 3.11 15.42
CA MET A 76 1.31 3.22 14.02
C MET A 76 0.15 3.56 13.07
N ALA A 77 -0.93 4.19 13.54
CA ALA A 77 -2.07 4.55 12.68
C ALA A 77 -1.66 5.43 11.48
N GLY A 78 -0.56 6.19 11.61
CA GLY A 78 0.04 6.96 10.52
C GLY A 78 0.50 6.13 9.32
N ALA A 79 0.75 4.81 9.51
CA ALA A 79 1.13 3.85 8.47
C ALA A 79 -0.03 3.46 7.56
N LEU A 80 -1.27 3.58 8.05
CA LEU A 80 -2.44 2.98 7.43
C LEU A 80 -3.19 3.99 6.55
N THR A 81 -3.96 3.54 5.57
CA THR A 81 -4.87 4.37 4.78
C THR A 81 -6.07 3.57 4.27
N PRO A 82 -7.27 4.17 4.19
CA PRO A 82 -8.39 3.53 3.53
C PRO A 82 -8.28 3.59 2.01
N ARG A 83 -8.85 2.60 1.32
CA ARG A 83 -9.11 2.58 -0.12
C ARG A 83 -10.59 2.32 -0.36
N PHE A 84 -11.18 3.12 -1.25
CA PHE A 84 -12.55 2.94 -1.75
C PHE A 84 -12.53 2.67 -3.25
N TRP A 85 -13.66 2.20 -3.78
CA TRP A 85 -13.84 1.97 -5.21
C TRP A 85 -15.09 2.67 -5.73
N HIS A 86 -15.04 3.04 -7.00
CA HIS A 86 -16.22 3.40 -7.76
C HIS A 86 -17.17 2.20 -7.88
N ALA A 87 -18.47 2.46 -7.80
CA ALA A 87 -19.48 1.48 -8.19
C ALA A 87 -19.41 1.24 -9.71
N ARG A 88 -19.74 0.03 -10.16
CA ARG A 88 -19.82 -0.26 -11.60
C ARG A 88 -21.05 0.39 -12.21
N GLU A 89 -22.16 0.31 -11.49
CA GLU A 89 -23.46 0.85 -11.85
C GLU A 89 -24.02 1.72 -10.72
N GLY A 90 -24.93 2.64 -11.05
CA GLY A 90 -25.43 3.63 -10.10
C GLY A 90 -26.30 3.06 -8.98
N ASP A 91 -26.93 1.91 -9.18
CA ASP A 91 -27.78 1.23 -8.18
C ASP A 91 -26.99 0.34 -7.21
N GLU A 92 -25.73 0.04 -7.52
CA GLU A 92 -24.79 -0.68 -6.65
C GLU A 92 -24.04 0.24 -5.68
N GLY A 93 -24.28 1.55 -5.76
CA GLY A 93 -23.44 2.54 -5.10
C GLY A 93 -24.13 3.54 -4.20
N VAL A 94 -23.33 4.28 -3.46
CA VAL A 94 -23.73 5.39 -2.60
C VAL A 94 -22.99 6.65 -3.04
N GLU A 95 -23.73 7.71 -3.35
CA GLU A 95 -23.17 9.01 -3.74
C GLU A 95 -22.62 9.76 -2.53
N ILE A 96 -21.32 10.06 -2.55
CA ILE A 96 -20.66 10.90 -1.53
C ILE A 96 -19.65 11.79 -2.22
N ASP A 97 -19.66 13.09 -1.91
CA ASP A 97 -18.72 14.08 -2.45
C ASP A 97 -18.66 14.18 -4.00
N GLY A 98 -19.65 13.68 -4.72
CA GLY A 98 -19.66 13.61 -6.18
C GLY A 98 -19.04 12.33 -6.76
N HIS A 99 -18.81 11.32 -5.93
CA HIS A 99 -18.35 9.99 -6.31
C HIS A 99 -19.43 8.94 -5.97
N THR A 100 -19.79 8.09 -6.93
CA THR A 100 -20.60 6.89 -6.72
C THR A 100 -19.72 5.78 -6.14
N LEU A 101 -19.81 5.52 -4.84
CA LEU A 101 -18.96 4.52 -4.18
C LEU A 101 -19.60 3.15 -4.16
N ALA A 102 -18.83 2.11 -4.43
CA ALA A 102 -19.26 0.73 -4.27
C ALA A 102 -19.74 0.48 -2.83
N ALA A 103 -20.89 -0.18 -2.68
CA ALA A 103 -21.51 -0.37 -1.38
C ALA A 103 -22.02 -1.79 -1.17
N VAL A 104 -22.02 -2.23 0.09
CA VAL A 104 -22.70 -3.46 0.51
C VAL A 104 -23.87 -3.06 1.40
N ALA A 105 -25.09 -3.39 0.96
CA ALA A 105 -26.32 -3.02 1.68
C ALA A 105 -26.40 -1.52 2.01
N GLY A 106 -26.04 -0.66 1.05
CA GLY A 106 -26.06 0.80 1.21
C GLY A 106 -24.93 1.37 2.09
N ARG A 107 -23.92 0.57 2.41
CA ARG A 107 -22.76 0.98 3.21
C ARG A 107 -21.51 1.02 2.33
N PRO A 108 -20.84 2.18 2.18
CA PRO A 108 -19.62 2.31 1.39
C PRO A 108 -18.58 1.27 1.80
N ALA A 109 -18.10 0.50 0.83
CA ALA A 109 -17.15 -0.56 1.02
C ALA A 109 -15.71 -0.05 0.86
N PHE A 110 -14.81 -0.46 1.75
CA PHE A 110 -13.41 -0.02 1.75
C PHE A 110 -12.46 -1.10 2.27
N PHE A 111 -11.19 -1.03 1.86
CA PHE A 111 -10.09 -1.71 2.54
C PHE A 111 -9.33 -0.72 3.40
N VAL A 112 -8.57 -1.24 4.36
CA VAL A 112 -7.47 -0.54 5.01
C VAL A 112 -6.19 -1.20 4.56
N GLY A 113 -5.17 -0.41 4.23
CA GLY A 113 -3.87 -0.91 3.79
C GLY A 113 -2.72 -0.01 4.19
N LEU A 114 -1.52 -0.35 3.74
CA LEU A 114 -0.31 0.40 4.02
C LEU A 114 -0.16 1.61 3.10
N ARG A 115 0.31 2.73 3.65
CA ARG A 115 0.63 3.94 2.88
C ARG A 115 1.92 3.79 2.11
N LYS A 116 2.01 4.53 1.01
CA LYS A 116 3.19 4.66 0.17
C LYS A 116 3.65 6.11 0.07
N PRO A 117 4.35 6.66 1.09
CA PRO A 117 4.99 7.96 0.95
C PRO A 117 6.03 7.94 -0.20
N PRO A 118 6.34 9.10 -0.79
CA PRO A 118 7.44 9.19 -1.75
C PRO A 118 8.77 8.93 -1.04
N LYS A 119 9.60 8.03 -1.56
CA LYS A 119 10.95 7.75 -1.05
C LYS A 119 11.97 7.71 -2.20
N PRO A 120 13.24 8.11 -1.97
CA PRO A 120 14.29 8.10 -2.99
C PRO A 120 14.89 6.71 -3.13
N VAL A 121 14.23 5.83 -3.87
CA VAL A 121 14.64 4.43 -4.06
C VAL A 121 15.57 4.29 -5.26
N ALA A 122 16.55 3.39 -5.17
CA ALA A 122 17.55 3.16 -6.22
C ALA A 122 17.52 1.71 -6.75
N PRO A 123 16.42 1.28 -7.40
CA PRO A 123 16.34 -0.08 -7.90
C PRO A 123 17.37 -0.36 -9.01
N PHE A 124 17.85 -1.61 -9.08
CA PHE A 124 18.82 -2.06 -10.09
C PHE A 124 20.13 -1.25 -10.15
N GLY A 125 20.55 -0.64 -9.05
CA GLY A 125 21.79 0.15 -8.99
C GLY A 125 21.74 1.46 -9.79
N ARG A 126 20.53 1.94 -10.12
CA ARG A 126 20.31 3.25 -10.73
C ARG A 126 20.48 4.37 -9.70
N GLU A 127 20.46 5.61 -10.17
CA GLU A 127 20.41 6.76 -9.27
C GLU A 127 19.08 6.79 -8.49
N PRO A 128 19.09 7.22 -7.21
CA PRO A 128 17.89 7.33 -6.40
C PRO A 128 16.82 8.19 -7.07
N THR A 129 15.61 7.65 -7.18
CA THR A 129 14.43 8.30 -7.77
C THR A 129 13.30 8.32 -6.76
N TRP A 130 12.61 9.45 -6.65
CA TRP A 130 11.47 9.59 -5.75
C TRP A 130 10.24 8.86 -6.30
N LEU A 131 9.87 7.76 -5.66
CA LEU A 131 8.71 6.95 -6.03
C LEU A 131 7.82 6.70 -4.81
N PRO A 132 6.50 6.54 -5.00
CA PRO A 132 5.64 5.98 -3.96
C PRO A 132 6.17 4.61 -3.54
N ALA A 133 6.56 4.48 -2.28
CA ALA A 133 7.13 3.28 -1.72
C ALA A 133 6.50 2.98 -0.35
N CYS A 134 6.27 1.71 -0.06
CA CYS A 134 5.69 1.23 1.19
C CYS A 134 6.39 1.90 2.37
N VAL A 135 5.59 2.34 3.34
CA VAL A 135 6.07 3.02 4.54
C VAL A 135 7.21 2.27 5.26
N PHE A 136 7.22 0.93 5.21
CA PHE A 136 8.25 0.10 5.84
C PHE A 136 9.41 -0.29 4.93
N LEU A 137 9.41 0.10 3.66
CA LEU A 137 10.54 -0.15 2.76
C LEU A 137 11.69 0.80 3.11
N ASP A 138 12.85 0.25 3.47
CA ASP A 138 14.08 1.02 3.57
C ASP A 138 14.52 1.42 2.14
N PRO A 139 14.62 2.73 1.81
CA PRO A 139 14.96 3.14 0.45
C PRO A 139 16.44 2.91 0.08
N GLU A 140 17.32 2.69 1.05
CA GLU A 140 18.75 2.45 0.83
C GLU A 140 19.04 0.97 0.59
N THR A 141 18.47 0.09 1.42
CA THR A 141 18.69 -1.37 1.30
C THR A 141 17.64 -2.09 0.45
N LEU A 142 16.49 -1.45 0.24
CA LEU A 142 15.29 -2.03 -0.39
C LEU A 142 14.75 -3.27 0.36
N GLN A 143 15.02 -3.36 1.67
CA GLN A 143 14.48 -4.38 2.55
C GLN A 143 13.29 -3.84 3.36
N CYS A 144 12.35 -4.71 3.73
CA CYS A 144 11.27 -4.36 4.63
C CYS A 144 11.76 -4.32 6.08
N ARG A 145 11.58 -3.18 6.77
CA ARG A 145 11.99 -2.99 8.17
C ARG A 145 11.29 -3.91 9.16
N ILE A 146 10.13 -4.47 8.78
CA ILE A 146 9.31 -5.30 9.66
C ILE A 146 9.15 -6.72 9.13
N HIS A 147 10.05 -7.21 8.27
CA HIS A 147 9.92 -8.51 7.61
C HIS A 147 9.81 -9.69 8.60
N ASP A 148 10.65 -9.69 9.63
CA ASP A 148 10.69 -10.73 10.66
C ASP A 148 9.83 -10.40 11.89
N ASP A 149 9.09 -9.29 11.83
CA ASP A 149 8.23 -8.84 12.93
C ASP A 149 6.85 -9.53 12.86
N ASP A 150 6.21 -9.71 14.02
CA ASP A 150 4.83 -10.21 14.10
C ASP A 150 3.82 -9.29 13.38
N ARG A 151 4.18 -8.02 13.17
CA ARG A 151 3.44 -7.03 12.38
C ARG A 151 3.63 -7.14 10.87
N TYR A 152 4.48 -8.05 10.38
CA TYR A 152 4.61 -8.28 8.95
C TYR A 152 3.26 -8.76 8.37
N PRO A 153 2.64 -8.01 7.43
CA PRO A 153 1.30 -8.35 6.97
C PRO A 153 1.22 -9.73 6.32
N ALA A 154 0.14 -10.44 6.59
CA ALA A 154 -0.15 -11.75 6.01
C ALA A 154 -0.18 -11.69 4.48
N GLU A 155 -0.70 -10.61 3.88
CA GLU A 155 -0.69 -10.43 2.43
C GLU A 155 0.74 -10.25 1.88
N CYS A 156 1.61 -9.55 2.61
CA CYS A 156 3.02 -9.44 2.23
C CYS A 156 3.75 -10.79 2.34
N ARG A 157 3.37 -11.63 3.31
CA ARG A 157 3.93 -12.98 3.49
C ARG A 157 3.46 -13.97 2.42
N ALA A 158 2.21 -13.83 1.98
CA ALA A 158 1.61 -14.71 0.98
C ALA A 158 1.94 -14.31 -0.47
N TYR A 159 2.54 -13.14 -0.69
CA TYR A 159 2.95 -12.72 -2.01
C TYR A 159 4.20 -13.49 -2.48
N PRO A 160 4.27 -13.99 -3.73
CA PRO A 160 3.27 -13.88 -4.81
C PRO A 160 2.28 -15.06 -4.92
N ALA A 161 2.28 -15.99 -3.97
CA ALA A 161 1.49 -17.23 -4.06
C ALA A 161 -0.01 -16.98 -4.32
N HIS A 162 -0.61 -15.98 -3.68
CA HIS A 162 -2.01 -15.61 -3.92
C HIS A 162 -2.27 -15.14 -5.36
N ASN A 163 -1.36 -14.39 -5.98
CA ASN A 163 -1.48 -13.97 -7.37
C ASN A 163 -1.50 -15.18 -8.29
N PHE A 164 -0.58 -16.13 -8.10
CA PHE A 164 -0.53 -17.36 -8.89
C PHE A 164 -1.77 -18.24 -8.69
N ALA A 165 -2.26 -18.36 -7.46
CA ALA A 165 -3.49 -19.10 -7.17
C ALA A 165 -4.73 -18.49 -7.84
N LEU A 166 -4.72 -17.17 -8.08
CA LEU A 166 -5.78 -16.43 -8.78
C LEU A 166 -5.52 -16.30 -10.29
N GLU A 167 -4.47 -16.95 -10.82
CA GLU A 167 -4.02 -16.83 -12.21
C GLU A 167 -3.81 -15.36 -12.65
N HIS A 168 -3.37 -14.53 -11.71
CA HIS A 168 -3.16 -13.10 -11.91
C HIS A 168 -1.67 -12.78 -12.05
N GLU A 169 -1.34 -11.92 -13.01
CA GLU A 169 0.03 -11.43 -13.20
C GLU A 169 0.53 -10.71 -11.93
N THR A 170 1.77 -10.97 -11.55
CA THR A 170 2.46 -10.34 -10.42
C THR A 170 3.17 -9.06 -10.83
N GLU A 171 3.44 -8.18 -9.86
CA GLU A 171 4.28 -7.01 -10.11
C GLU A 171 5.70 -7.38 -10.53
N CYS A 172 6.20 -8.48 -9.98
CA CYS A 172 7.50 -9.02 -10.35
C CYS A 172 7.54 -9.37 -11.83
N GLU A 173 6.54 -10.11 -12.33
CA GLU A 173 6.43 -10.45 -13.76
C GLU A 173 6.33 -9.19 -14.65
N ARG A 174 5.55 -8.18 -14.24
CA ARG A 174 5.43 -6.92 -14.99
C ARG A 174 6.74 -6.15 -15.09
N VAL A 175 7.46 -6.06 -13.97
CA VAL A 175 8.77 -5.38 -13.91
C VAL A 175 9.79 -6.16 -14.74
N GLU A 176 9.89 -7.48 -14.57
CA GLU A 176 10.75 -8.38 -15.35
C GLU A 176 10.56 -8.23 -16.85
N ALA A 177 9.30 -8.21 -17.31
CA ALA A 177 8.97 -8.08 -18.72
C ALA A 177 9.49 -6.78 -19.35
N THR A 178 9.74 -5.76 -18.53
CA THR A 178 10.21 -4.44 -18.96
C THR A 178 11.74 -4.30 -18.82
N VAL A 179 12.33 -4.85 -17.75
CA VAL A 179 13.78 -4.74 -17.45
C VAL A 179 14.59 -5.89 -18.09
N ASP A 180 14.63 -5.93 -19.42
CA ASP A 180 15.22 -6.99 -20.25
C ASP A 180 16.78 -6.94 -20.33
N ARG A 181 17.49 -7.01 -19.18
CA ARG A 181 18.96 -6.90 -19.13
C ARG A 181 19.67 -7.99 -18.34
N GLY A 182 19.27 -9.25 -18.51
CA GLY A 182 19.98 -10.37 -17.87
C GLY A 182 19.97 -10.30 -16.33
N THR A 183 18.97 -9.60 -15.79
CA THR A 183 18.66 -9.56 -14.37
C THR A 183 18.20 -10.95 -13.94
N GLU A 184 18.60 -11.37 -12.75
CA GLU A 184 18.07 -12.59 -12.14
C GLU A 184 16.54 -12.46 -12.00
N ARG A 185 15.85 -13.59 -12.14
CA ARG A 185 14.39 -13.65 -12.06
C ARG A 185 13.96 -13.19 -10.67
N LEU A 186 13.02 -12.23 -10.60
CA LEU A 186 12.47 -11.72 -9.36
C LEU A 186 11.47 -12.74 -8.78
N VAL A 187 10.72 -13.44 -9.63
CA VAL A 187 9.86 -14.54 -9.21
C VAL A 187 10.65 -15.82 -8.99
N SER A 188 10.58 -16.38 -7.77
CA SER A 188 11.10 -17.72 -7.50
C SER A 188 10.28 -18.79 -8.24
N ASP A 189 10.96 -19.80 -8.79
CA ASP A 189 10.35 -20.98 -9.40
C ASP A 189 9.74 -21.97 -8.40
N GLU A 190 9.98 -21.76 -7.09
CA GLU A 190 9.67 -22.73 -6.03
C GLU A 190 8.36 -22.43 -5.27
N VAL A 191 7.51 -21.52 -5.75
CA VAL A 191 6.25 -21.16 -5.07
C VAL A 191 5.24 -22.31 -5.19
N ASP A 192 4.93 -22.98 -4.07
CA ASP A 192 3.92 -24.05 -4.00
C ASP A 192 2.51 -23.47 -3.81
N VAL A 193 1.81 -23.26 -4.92
CA VAL A 193 0.46 -22.68 -4.97
C VAL A 193 -0.61 -23.49 -4.21
N ASP A 194 -0.43 -24.81 -4.07
CA ASP A 194 -1.42 -25.68 -3.43
C ASP A 194 -1.37 -25.58 -1.90
N THR A 195 -0.22 -25.23 -1.33
CA THR A 195 -0.01 -25.14 0.12
C THR A 195 -0.32 -23.74 0.67
N ASP A 196 -0.16 -22.69 -0.16
CA ASP A 196 -0.28 -21.27 0.24
C ASP A 196 -1.58 -20.57 -0.24
N SER A 197 -2.54 -21.30 -0.79
CA SER A 197 -3.87 -20.77 -1.11
C SER A 197 -4.75 -20.51 0.14
N GLY A 198 -4.32 -20.99 1.31
CA GLY A 198 -5.00 -20.80 2.58
C GLY A 198 -4.86 -19.36 3.07
N GLY A 199 -5.97 -18.63 3.19
CA GLY A 199 -5.96 -17.22 3.63
C GLY A 199 -6.59 -16.24 2.65
N LEU A 200 -6.91 -16.70 1.42
CA LEU A 200 -7.72 -15.95 0.46
C LEU A 200 -9.13 -15.70 1.03
N LEU A 201 -9.31 -14.56 1.68
CA LEU A 201 -10.60 -14.08 2.20
C LEU A 201 -11.50 -13.60 1.04
N LEU A 202 -12.13 -14.55 0.35
CA LEU A 202 -12.98 -14.30 -0.83
C LEU A 202 -14.46 -14.53 -0.54
N GLY A 203 -15.31 -13.53 -0.75
CA GLY A 203 -16.76 -13.64 -0.53
C GLY A 203 -17.21 -13.07 0.81
N THR A 204 -18.34 -13.54 1.34
CA THR A 204 -18.99 -12.90 2.50
C THR A 204 -18.17 -12.94 3.78
N GLN A 205 -17.31 -13.94 3.96
CA GLN A 205 -16.40 -14.05 5.10
C GLN A 205 -15.32 -12.95 5.11
N ALA A 206 -15.06 -12.29 3.98
CA ALA A 206 -14.18 -11.14 3.91
C ALA A 206 -14.80 -9.89 4.56
N ILE A 207 -16.13 -9.82 4.62
CA ILE A 207 -16.85 -8.67 5.17
C ILE A 207 -16.57 -8.57 6.67
N GLY A 208 -16.11 -7.41 7.11
CA GLY A 208 -15.73 -7.14 8.49
C GLY A 208 -14.42 -7.79 8.95
N GLU A 209 -13.77 -8.58 8.09
CA GLU A 209 -12.44 -9.15 8.33
C GLU A 209 -11.38 -8.42 7.51
N LYS A 210 -11.61 -8.18 6.22
CA LYS A 210 -10.67 -7.50 5.30
C LYS A 210 -11.37 -6.44 4.45
N LEU A 211 -12.61 -6.73 4.02
CA LEU A 211 -13.52 -5.76 3.40
C LEU A 211 -14.39 -5.11 4.47
N PHE A 212 -14.26 -3.81 4.68
CA PHE A 212 -15.04 -3.08 5.68
C PHE A 212 -16.18 -2.30 5.03
N CYS A 213 -17.23 -2.02 5.79
CA CYS A 213 -18.42 -1.33 5.28
C CYS A 213 -18.83 -0.22 6.25
N HIS A 214 -18.72 1.03 5.81
CA HIS A 214 -18.93 2.18 6.69
C HIS A 214 -20.40 2.29 7.13
N PRO A 215 -20.73 2.28 8.44
CA PRO A 215 -22.11 2.30 8.93
C PRO A 215 -22.87 3.59 8.66
N ARG A 216 -22.15 4.70 8.50
CA ARG A 216 -22.71 6.05 8.41
C ARG A 216 -22.12 6.76 7.18
N PRO A 217 -22.74 6.66 5.99
CA PRO A 217 -22.23 7.30 4.79
C PRO A 217 -21.96 8.80 4.98
N ASP A 218 -22.86 9.51 5.66
CA ASP A 218 -22.76 10.96 5.90
C ASP A 218 -21.48 11.36 6.67
N ALA A 219 -20.92 10.47 7.50
CA ALA A 219 -19.68 10.75 8.22
C ALA A 219 -18.43 10.73 7.31
N LEU A 220 -18.57 10.29 6.05
CA LEU A 220 -17.52 10.35 5.03
C LEU A 220 -17.58 11.62 4.17
N GLU A 221 -18.52 12.54 4.43
CA GLU A 221 -18.59 13.79 3.69
C GLU A 221 -17.30 14.62 3.86
N GLY A 222 -16.75 15.08 2.74
CA GLY A 222 -15.44 15.70 2.66
C GLY A 222 -14.26 14.73 2.66
N THR A 223 -14.37 13.58 3.31
CA THR A 223 -13.32 12.54 3.39
C THR A 223 -13.07 11.93 2.02
N ILE A 224 -14.13 11.58 1.29
CA ILE A 224 -14.02 10.91 -0.01
C ILE A 224 -13.34 11.81 -1.04
N ARG A 225 -13.70 13.11 -1.06
CA ARG A 225 -13.02 14.09 -1.91
C ARG A 225 -11.52 14.16 -1.64
N ARG A 226 -11.13 14.16 -0.36
CA ARG A 226 -9.71 14.23 0.04
C ARG A 226 -8.96 12.94 -0.29
N ILE A 227 -9.59 11.77 -0.12
CA ILE A 227 -9.01 10.48 -0.51
C ILE A 227 -8.78 10.45 -2.03
N ALA A 228 -9.77 10.85 -2.83
CA ALA A 228 -9.65 10.90 -4.29
C ALA A 228 -8.57 11.90 -4.76
N ALA A 229 -8.31 12.95 -3.98
CA ALA A 229 -7.21 13.89 -4.23
C ALA A 229 -5.84 13.41 -3.74
N GLY A 230 -5.76 12.25 -3.06
CA GLY A 230 -4.51 11.74 -2.48
C GLY A 230 -4.09 12.43 -1.17
N GLU A 231 -5.00 13.18 -0.53
CA GLU A 231 -4.70 14.04 0.62
C GLU A 231 -5.56 13.72 1.87
N PRO A 232 -5.72 12.43 2.28
CA PRO A 232 -6.48 12.13 3.48
C PRO A 232 -5.82 12.70 4.74
N THR A 233 -6.62 13.34 5.58
CA THR A 233 -6.17 13.83 6.90
C THR A 233 -6.04 12.69 7.91
N ALA A 234 -5.43 12.98 9.07
CA ALA A 234 -5.40 12.02 10.17
C ALA A 234 -6.81 11.64 10.67
N ALA A 235 -7.74 12.60 10.69
CA ALA A 235 -9.12 12.36 11.09
C ALA A 235 -9.87 11.47 10.09
N ASP A 236 -9.67 11.69 8.79
CA ASP A 236 -10.25 10.87 7.72
C ASP A 236 -9.86 9.40 7.87
N ARG A 237 -8.56 9.18 8.12
CA ARG A 237 -8.03 7.85 8.40
C ARG A 237 -8.63 7.29 9.68
N ALA A 238 -8.56 8.03 10.79
CA ALA A 238 -9.04 7.57 12.09
C ALA A 238 -10.49 7.08 12.04
N GLU A 239 -11.38 7.76 11.32
CA GLU A 239 -12.76 7.29 11.14
C GLU A 239 -12.83 5.89 10.49
N CYS A 240 -12.12 5.69 9.37
CA CYS A 240 -12.13 4.42 8.65
C CYS A 240 -11.41 3.30 9.43
N LEU A 241 -10.30 3.62 10.09
CA LEU A 241 -9.54 2.69 10.94
C LEU A 241 -10.37 2.22 12.13
N ALA A 242 -11.12 3.14 12.75
CA ALA A 242 -12.02 2.81 13.86
C ALA A 242 -13.13 1.86 13.42
N VAL A 243 -13.76 2.11 12.26
CA VAL A 243 -14.76 1.21 11.69
C VAL A 243 -14.17 -0.16 11.38
N ALA A 244 -12.98 -0.20 10.76
CA ALA A 244 -12.29 -1.45 10.47
C ALA A 244 -12.04 -2.25 11.74
N ALA A 245 -11.37 -1.66 12.74
CA ALA A 245 -11.09 -2.29 14.03
C ALA A 245 -12.35 -2.72 14.80
N ALA A 246 -13.48 -2.02 14.61
CA ALA A 246 -14.75 -2.36 15.25
C ALA A 246 -15.56 -3.44 14.53
N SER A 247 -15.20 -3.83 13.32
CA SER A 247 -16.00 -4.71 12.47
C SER A 247 -16.03 -6.16 12.96
N SER A 248 -17.17 -6.81 12.71
CA SER A 248 -17.41 -8.21 13.05
C SER A 248 -17.35 -9.10 11.80
N PRO A 249 -16.49 -10.15 11.76
CA PRO A 249 -16.23 -10.93 10.55
C PRO A 249 -17.46 -11.67 10.06
N GLY A 250 -17.64 -11.73 8.75
CA GLY A 250 -18.80 -12.30 8.08
C GLY A 250 -20.07 -11.46 8.22
N THR A 251 -20.01 -10.25 8.79
CA THR A 251 -21.20 -9.42 9.04
C THR A 251 -20.93 -7.93 8.84
N LEU A 252 -22.00 -7.13 8.77
CA LEU A 252 -21.91 -5.67 8.75
C LEU A 252 -21.93 -5.05 10.17
N ALA A 253 -21.93 -5.86 11.24
CA ALA A 253 -22.01 -5.35 12.60
C ALA A 253 -20.69 -4.71 13.03
N THR A 254 -20.78 -3.60 13.77
CA THR A 254 -19.65 -2.90 14.37
C THR A 254 -19.86 -2.79 15.89
N SER A 255 -18.78 -2.91 16.66
CA SER A 255 -18.81 -2.70 18.11
C SER A 255 -18.52 -1.24 18.46
N ASP A 256 -19.47 -0.54 19.08
CA ASP A 256 -19.30 0.86 19.49
C ASP A 256 -18.10 1.04 20.45
N TYR A 257 -17.90 0.09 21.38
CA TYR A 257 -16.77 0.11 22.31
C TYR A 257 -15.43 0.11 21.56
N HIS A 258 -15.25 -0.83 20.63
CA HIS A 258 -14.00 -0.92 19.86
C HIS A 258 -13.85 0.22 18.86
N TYR A 259 -14.95 0.78 18.37
CA TYR A 259 -14.91 1.95 17.48
C TYR A 259 -14.36 3.16 18.23
N GLU A 260 -14.90 3.50 19.40
CA GLU A 260 -14.44 4.68 20.16
C GLU A 260 -12.97 4.51 20.61
N GLU A 261 -12.61 3.32 21.11
CA GLU A 261 -11.24 2.99 21.51
C GLU A 261 -10.25 3.10 20.35
N ALA A 262 -10.57 2.51 19.20
CA ALA A 262 -9.71 2.57 18.02
C ALA A 262 -9.59 3.98 17.44
N LYS A 263 -10.68 4.77 17.50
CA LYS A 263 -10.67 6.17 17.04
C LYS A 263 -9.79 7.05 17.91
N GLU A 264 -9.88 6.88 19.23
CA GLU A 264 -9.02 7.57 20.20
C GLU A 264 -7.54 7.25 19.91
N ARG A 265 -7.17 5.97 19.85
CA ARG A 265 -5.80 5.53 19.53
C ARG A 265 -5.29 6.08 18.20
N ALA A 266 -6.12 6.05 17.17
CA ALA A 266 -5.75 6.56 15.85
C ALA A 266 -5.47 8.07 15.88
N LEU A 267 -6.21 8.84 16.66
CA LEU A 267 -6.01 10.29 16.81
C LEU A 267 -4.82 10.63 17.72
N GLU A 268 -4.60 9.86 18.78
CA GLU A 268 -3.46 10.02 19.70
C GLU A 268 -2.11 9.67 19.05
N SER A 269 -2.11 8.85 17.99
CA SER A 269 -0.90 8.55 17.19
C SER A 269 -0.32 9.78 16.47
N VAL A 270 -1.05 10.90 16.44
CA VAL A 270 -0.52 12.18 15.97
C VAL A 270 0.39 12.74 17.06
N PRO A 271 1.70 12.96 16.77
CA PRO A 271 2.66 13.28 17.82
C PRO A 271 2.25 14.53 18.60
N ASP A 272 2.21 14.38 19.91
CA ASP A 272 2.17 15.46 20.87
C ASP A 272 3.57 16.07 21.05
N ALA A 273 3.65 17.15 21.82
CA ALA A 273 4.89 17.87 22.09
C ALA A 273 5.93 17.03 22.87
N ASP A 274 5.52 15.89 23.44
CA ASP A 274 6.31 15.06 24.35
C ASP A 274 6.90 13.80 23.68
N GLY A 275 6.64 13.59 22.39
CA GLY A 275 7.41 12.68 21.53
C GLY A 275 7.07 11.20 21.67
N ASN A 276 5.91 10.84 22.20
CA ASN A 276 5.54 9.45 22.49
C ASN A 276 4.91 8.70 21.29
N ALA A 277 5.22 9.12 20.06
CA ALA A 277 4.62 8.59 18.84
C ALA A 277 5.59 7.65 18.10
N SER A 278 5.03 6.63 17.42
CA SER A 278 5.79 5.79 16.50
C SER A 278 6.58 6.62 15.48
N TRP A 279 7.77 6.14 15.11
CA TRP A 279 8.65 6.73 14.09
C TRP A 279 7.96 6.99 12.74
N VAL A 280 6.95 6.18 12.42
CA VAL A 280 6.27 6.16 11.12
C VAL A 280 5.62 7.49 10.77
N GLY A 281 4.81 8.05 11.69
CA GLY A 281 4.07 9.29 11.42
C GLY A 281 4.99 10.48 11.10
N PRO A 282 5.99 10.77 11.96
CA PRO A 282 7.05 11.74 11.68
C PRO A 282 7.84 11.45 10.40
N ALA A 283 8.25 10.20 10.15
CA ALA A 283 9.01 9.82 8.96
C ALA A 283 8.23 10.10 7.67
N ILE A 284 6.94 9.75 7.62
CA ILE A 284 6.11 10.03 6.44
C ILE A 284 6.04 11.54 6.15
N ARG A 285 5.80 12.37 7.16
CA ARG A 285 5.73 13.84 6.97
C ARG A 285 7.06 14.41 6.49
N GLU A 286 8.15 13.85 6.99
CA GLU A 286 9.50 14.22 6.60
C GLU A 286 9.79 13.86 5.13
N TRP A 287 9.39 12.66 4.71
CA TRP A 287 9.54 12.20 3.33
C TRP A 287 8.77 13.06 2.33
N HIS A 288 7.51 13.39 2.63
CA HIS A 288 6.74 14.32 1.79
C HIS A 288 7.41 15.69 1.68
N ARG A 289 7.86 16.26 2.80
CA ARG A 289 8.52 17.58 2.77
C ARG A 289 9.77 17.57 1.90
N ARG A 290 10.61 16.53 2.02
CA ARG A 290 11.80 16.40 1.18
C ARG A 290 11.46 16.20 -0.29
N ALA A 291 10.44 15.39 -0.59
CA ALA A 291 10.00 15.20 -1.98
C ALA A 291 9.52 16.52 -2.60
N ASP A 292 8.79 17.36 -1.84
CA ASP A 292 8.38 18.69 -2.28
C ASP A 292 9.58 19.63 -2.50
N ASP A 293 10.57 19.59 -1.59
CA ASP A 293 11.79 20.41 -1.66
C ASP A 293 12.70 20.03 -2.85
N VAL A 294 12.74 18.75 -3.26
CA VAL A 294 13.50 18.27 -4.42
C VAL A 294 12.99 18.90 -5.72
N GLY A 295 11.68 19.17 -5.81
CA GLY A 295 11.10 19.96 -6.91
C GLY A 295 11.57 21.42 -6.93
N GLU A 296 12.12 21.91 -5.81
CA GLU A 296 12.50 23.32 -5.65
C GLU A 296 14.02 23.58 -5.64
N ARG A 297 14.87 22.67 -5.12
CA ARG A 297 16.34 22.87 -4.96
C ARG A 297 17.00 21.66 -4.23
N GLU A 298 17.64 20.69 -4.89
CA GLU A 298 18.64 19.83 -4.21
C GLU A 298 19.84 19.42 -5.08
N THR A 299 21.02 19.38 -4.42
CA THR A 299 22.34 18.97 -4.92
C THR A 299 22.70 17.57 -4.45
N GLU A 300 23.50 16.82 -5.21
CA GLU A 300 23.89 15.41 -5.00
C GLU A 300 24.46 15.07 -3.60
N GLU A 301 25.08 16.02 -2.89
CA GLU A 301 25.78 15.80 -1.63
C GLU A 301 24.87 15.51 -0.41
N GLY A 302 23.55 15.71 -0.52
CA GLY A 302 22.59 15.49 0.56
C GLY A 302 21.86 14.13 0.54
N ARG A 303 22.14 13.27 -0.45
CA ARG A 303 21.38 12.01 -0.67
C ARG A 303 21.86 10.82 0.17
N ALA A 304 23.12 10.82 0.59
CA ALA A 304 23.65 9.77 1.46
C ALA A 304 23.08 9.92 2.89
N ASP A 305 22.72 8.81 3.53
CA ASP A 305 22.19 8.72 4.90
C ASP A 305 20.80 9.36 5.12
N LEU A 306 20.02 9.58 4.06
CA LEU A 306 18.67 10.13 4.18
C LEU A 306 17.74 9.20 4.97
N ALA A 307 17.81 7.88 4.74
CA ALA A 307 17.00 6.94 5.50
C ALA A 307 17.38 6.96 6.98
N ALA A 308 18.68 7.09 7.28
CA ALA A 308 19.16 7.23 8.65
C ALA A 308 18.62 8.49 9.32
N ALA A 309 18.62 9.63 8.63
CA ALA A 309 18.12 10.91 9.16
C ALA A 309 16.58 10.99 9.28
N VAL A 310 15.84 10.23 8.47
CA VAL A 310 14.37 10.26 8.44
C VAL A 310 13.77 9.18 9.33
N GLU A 311 14.34 7.98 9.33
CA GLU A 311 13.74 6.78 9.94
C GLU A 311 14.58 6.29 11.12
N LEU A 312 15.87 5.96 10.92
CA LEU A 312 16.69 5.35 11.99
C LEU A 312 16.90 6.28 13.19
N SER A 313 17.06 7.59 12.96
CA SER A 313 17.18 8.58 14.05
C SER A 313 15.90 8.73 14.88
N ARG A 314 14.83 8.04 14.49
CA ARG A 314 13.54 7.99 15.18
C ARG A 314 13.23 6.57 15.66
N ASP A 315 14.23 5.70 15.75
CA ASP A 315 14.12 4.31 16.21
C ASP A 315 13.39 3.37 15.24
N ALA A 316 13.43 3.66 13.93
CA ALA A 316 13.02 2.67 12.93
C ALA A 316 13.97 1.45 12.95
N PRO A 317 13.47 0.21 12.77
CA PRO A 317 14.31 -0.98 12.72
C PRO A 317 15.37 -0.89 11.61
N GLU A 318 16.60 -1.30 11.92
CA GLU A 318 17.68 -1.38 10.94
C GLU A 318 17.42 -2.48 9.92
N THR A 319 17.97 -2.32 8.71
CA THR A 319 18.00 -3.37 7.68
C THR A 319 19.45 -3.68 7.34
N PRO A 320 19.87 -4.95 7.40
CA PRO A 320 21.29 -5.33 7.31
C PRO A 320 21.87 -5.23 5.89
N GLY A 321 21.03 -5.08 4.85
CA GLY A 321 21.44 -5.20 3.45
C GLY A 321 21.48 -6.66 3.00
N TRP A 322 21.59 -6.88 1.69
CA TRP A 322 21.53 -8.21 1.09
C TRP A 322 22.83 -9.00 1.27
N ASP A 323 23.98 -8.35 1.18
CA ASP A 323 25.31 -8.97 1.37
C ASP A 323 25.51 -9.59 2.78
N ALA A 324 24.67 -9.23 3.74
CA ALA A 324 24.71 -9.73 5.12
C ALA A 324 23.83 -10.96 5.35
N LEU A 325 23.01 -11.35 4.36
CA LEU A 325 22.10 -12.51 4.41
C LEU A 325 22.67 -13.76 3.72
N GLU A 326 23.76 -13.61 2.95
CA GLU A 326 24.57 -14.72 2.37
C GLU A 326 25.56 -15.35 3.37
#